data_AF-A0A7W9SMZ2-F1
#
_entry.id   AF-A0A7W9SMZ2-F1
#
_cell.length_a   1.000
_cell.length_b   1.000
_cell.length_c   1.000
_cell.angle_alpha   90.00
_cell.angle_beta   90.00
_cell.angle_gamma   90.00
#
_symmetry.space_group_name_H-M   'P 1'
#
loop_
_entity.id
_entity.type
_entity.pdbx_description
1 polymer ?
#
loop_
_entity_poly.entity_id
_entity_poly.type
_entity_poly.pdbx_seq_one_letter_code
_entity_poly.pdbx_strand_id
1 'polypeptide(L)'
;MNDKGRAKGMVYDEFIQLIAQGGGPEAVVAFRPSDSAQKRAYELVDRKRAGSLTPEEESELSHFLQLEHLVRMAKIRARMIQVETTPAPAQAA
;
A
#
# COMPACT_ATOMS: atom_id res chain seq x y z
N MET A 1 -16.24 22.46 1.45
CA MET A 1 -14.90 22.06 1.92
C MET A 1 -14.36 21.05 0.92
N ASN A 2 -13.36 21.42 0.12
CA ASN A 2 -13.00 20.66 -1.08
C ASN A 2 -12.24 19.38 -0.68
N ASP A 3 -12.86 18.22 -0.89
CA ASP A 3 -12.34 16.89 -0.54
C ASP A 3 -10.99 16.58 -1.22
N LYS A 4 -10.69 17.28 -2.33
CA LYS A 4 -9.42 17.24 -3.06
C LYS A 4 -8.19 17.61 -2.21
N GLY A 5 -8.37 18.32 -1.08
CA GLY A 5 -7.28 18.73 -0.20
C GLY A 5 -6.81 17.67 0.80
N ARG A 6 -7.64 16.66 1.12
CA ARG A 6 -7.25 15.63 2.11
C ARG A 6 -6.50 14.45 1.49
N ALA A 7 -6.72 14.14 0.21
CA ALA A 7 -6.04 13.03 -0.48
C ALA A 7 -4.53 13.25 -0.69
N LYS A 8 -4.07 14.50 -0.59
CA LYS A 8 -2.67 14.89 -0.89
C LYS A 8 -1.64 14.28 0.08
N GLY A 9 -2.05 13.86 1.29
CA GLY A 9 -1.22 13.11 2.25
C GLY A 9 -1.51 11.59 2.29
N MET A 10 -2.74 11.19 1.97
CA MET A 10 -3.26 9.87 2.38
C MET A 10 -2.62 8.65 1.75
N VAL A 11 -2.04 8.77 0.55
CA VAL A 11 -1.54 7.57 -0.17
C VAL A 11 -0.53 6.84 0.71
N TYR A 12 0.48 7.55 1.22
CA TYR A 12 1.52 6.96 2.05
C TYR A 12 1.11 6.81 3.53
N ASP A 13 0.19 7.64 4.02
CA ASP A 13 -0.13 7.74 5.44
C ASP A 13 -0.50 6.40 6.07
N GLU A 14 -1.32 5.59 5.41
CA GLU A 14 -1.76 4.30 5.96
C GLU A 14 -0.61 3.30 6.09
N PHE A 15 0.31 3.29 5.13
CA PHE A 15 1.47 2.42 5.17
C PHE A 15 2.54 2.92 6.15
N ILE A 16 2.74 4.24 6.23
CA ILE A 16 3.59 4.88 7.24
C ILE A 16 3.05 4.57 8.64
N GLN A 17 1.74 4.65 8.83
CA GLN A 17 1.10 4.36 10.11
C GLN A 17 1.34 2.90 10.54
N LEU A 18 1.27 1.95 9.61
CA LEU A 18 1.62 0.55 9.88
C LEU A 18 3.07 0.40 10.36
N ILE A 19 4.00 1.11 9.71
CA ILE A 19 5.42 1.08 10.10
C ILE A 19 5.61 1.74 11.47
N ALA A 20 5.00 2.90 11.71
CA ALA A 20 5.10 3.65 12.95
C ALA A 20 4.55 2.89 14.16
N GLN A 21 3.54 2.03 13.94
CA GLN A 21 3.00 1.12 14.95
C GLN A 21 3.90 -0.09 15.23
N GLY A 22 5.02 -0.25 14.53
CA GLY A 22 5.90 -1.42 14.65
C GLY A 22 5.32 -2.68 14.01
N GLY A 23 4.48 -2.53 12.97
CA GLY A 23 3.86 -3.66 12.28
C GLY A 23 4.89 -4.69 11.81
N GLY A 24 4.79 -5.91 12.33
CA GLY A 24 5.66 -7.02 11.95
C GLY A 24 5.37 -7.59 10.56
N PRO A 25 6.12 -8.62 10.12
CA PRO A 25 5.96 -9.25 8.81
C PRO A 25 4.51 -9.66 8.49
N GLU A 26 3.75 -10.15 9.48
CA GLU A 26 2.34 -10.51 9.32
C GLU A 26 1.46 -9.31 8.93
N ALA A 27 1.59 -8.19 9.65
CA ALA A 27 0.86 -6.96 9.35
C ALA A 27 1.21 -6.43 7.95
N VAL A 28 2.48 -6.48 7.56
CA VAL A 28 2.93 -6.07 6.22
C VAL A 28 2.29 -6.93 5.13
N VAL A 29 2.21 -8.25 5.32
CA VAL A 29 1.54 -9.17 4.37
C VAL A 29 0.04 -8.87 4.27
N ALA A 30 -0.60 -8.63 5.41
CA ALA A 30 -2.03 -8.33 5.51
C ALA A 30 -2.40 -6.92 5.03
N PHE A 31 -1.43 -6.00 4.92
CA PHE A 31 -1.69 -4.61 4.57
C PHE A 31 -2.49 -4.49 3.26
N ARG A 32 -3.59 -3.75 3.33
CA ARG A 32 -4.41 -3.36 2.19
C ARG A 32 -4.79 -1.89 2.40
N PRO A 33 -4.64 -1.03 1.38
CA PRO A 33 -5.11 0.35 1.49
C PRO A 33 -6.60 0.39 1.81
N SER A 34 -7.07 1.44 2.48
CA SER A 34 -8.49 1.64 2.77
C SER A 34 -9.33 1.64 1.49
N ASP A 35 -10.63 1.39 1.63
CA ASP A 35 -11.56 1.41 0.50
C ASP A 35 -11.62 2.80 -0.15
N SER A 36 -11.46 3.88 0.63
CA SER A 36 -11.32 5.24 0.09
C SER A 36 -10.07 5.40 -0.77
N ALA A 37 -8.92 4.89 -0.32
CA ALA A 37 -7.68 4.97 -1.09
C ALA A 37 -7.76 4.14 -2.38
N GLN A 38 -8.33 2.93 -2.29
CA GLN A 38 -8.57 2.08 -3.47
C GLN A 38 -9.51 2.76 -4.48
N LYS A 39 -10.64 3.30 -4.01
CA LYS A 39 -11.60 4.01 -4.86
C LYS A 39 -10.96 5.19 -5.56
N ARG A 40 -10.17 6.01 -4.83
CA ARG A 40 -9.46 7.14 -5.41
C ARG A 40 -8.46 6.71 -6.49
N ALA A 41 -7.71 5.64 -6.25
CA ALA A 41 -6.79 5.09 -7.24
C ALA A 41 -7.53 4.64 -8.51
N TYR A 42 -8.68 3.96 -8.37
CA TYR A 42 -9.50 3.56 -9.52
C TYR A 42 -10.03 4.76 -10.31
N GLU A 43 -10.56 5.78 -9.63
CA GLU A 43 -11.02 7.02 -10.26
C GLU A 43 -9.90 7.70 -11.06
N LEU A 44 -8.68 7.77 -10.50
CA LEU A 44 -7.52 8.35 -11.18
C LEU A 44 -7.11 7.54 -12.42
N VAL A 45 -7.18 6.21 -12.35
CA VAL A 45 -6.88 5.34 -13.51
C VAL A 45 -7.92 5.54 -14.62
N ASP A 46 -9.20 5.59 -14.28
CA ASP A 46 -10.26 5.80 -15.27
C ASP A 46 -10.16 7.19 -15.90
N ARG A 47 -9.84 8.21 -15.12
CA ARG A 47 -9.62 9.57 -15.64
C ARG A 47 -8.35 9.72 -16.46
N LYS A 48 -7.30 8.97 -16.13
CA LYS A 48 -6.09 8.87 -16.97
C LYS A 48 -6.43 8.31 -18.34
N ARG A 49 -7.23 7.23 -18.40
CA ARG A 49 -7.70 6.64 -19.66
C ARG A 49 -8.54 7.61 -20.48
N ALA A 50 -9.32 8.45 -19.82
CA ALA A 50 -10.09 9.51 -20.46
C ALA A 50 -9.27 10.76 -20.84
N GLY A 51 -7.96 10.81 -20.54
CA GLY A 51 -7.11 11.99 -20.83
C GLY A 51 -7.50 13.24 -20.03
N SER A 52 -8.11 13.06 -18.86
CA SER A 52 -8.77 14.14 -18.10
C SER A 52 -8.14 14.43 -16.72
N LEU A 53 -6.91 13.93 -16.49
CA LEU A 53 -6.17 14.23 -15.26
C LEU A 53 -5.61 15.64 -15.28
N THR A 54 -5.68 16.32 -14.14
CA THR A 54 -4.86 17.52 -13.92
C THR A 54 -3.43 17.11 -13.54
N PRO A 55 -2.43 17.99 -13.67
CA PRO A 55 -1.06 17.70 -13.26
C PRO A 55 -0.94 17.21 -11.80
N GLU A 56 -1.77 17.75 -10.91
CA GLU A 56 -1.82 17.33 -9.51
C GLU A 56 -2.31 15.89 -9.37
N GLU A 57 -3.27 15.49 -10.18
CA GLU A 57 -3.85 14.15 -10.16
C GLU A 57 -2.95 13.13 -10.87
N GLU A 58 -2.14 13.56 -11.85
CA GLU A 58 -1.05 12.75 -12.38
C GLU A 58 0.04 12.48 -11.34
N SER A 59 0.40 13.49 -10.55
CA SER A 59 1.34 13.34 -9.43
C SER A 59 0.75 12.41 -8.36
N GLU A 60 -0.53 12.55 -8.02
CA GLU A 60 -1.23 11.69 -7.06
C GLU A 60 -1.24 10.23 -7.53
N LEU A 61 -1.60 9.98 -8.80
CA LEU A 61 -1.57 8.64 -9.38
C LEU A 61 -0.15 8.05 -9.40
N SER A 62 0.86 8.89 -9.65
CA SER A 62 2.26 8.47 -9.61
C SER A 62 2.66 8.01 -8.20
N HIS A 63 2.20 8.71 -7.15
CA HIS A 63 2.42 8.28 -5.77
C HIS A 63 1.73 6.96 -5.44
N PHE A 64 0.50 6.73 -5.92
CA PHE A 64 -0.17 5.44 -5.75
C PHE A 64 0.62 4.27 -6.36
N LEU A 65 1.16 4.45 -7.57
CA LEU A 65 1.95 3.43 -8.24
C LEU A 65 3.28 3.16 -7.53
N GLN A 66 3.93 4.21 -7.01
CA GLN A 66 5.15 4.07 -6.22
C GLN A 66 4.90 3.32 -4.92
N LEU A 67 3.84 3.67 -4.18
CA LEU A 67 3.49 2.96 -2.96
C LEU A 67 3.13 1.51 -3.22
N GLU A 68 2.34 1.22 -4.26
CA GLU A 68 1.97 -0.15 -4.61
C GLU A 68 3.23 -1.01 -4.85
N HIS A 69 4.20 -0.47 -5.59
CA HIS A 69 5.46 -1.15 -5.82
C HIS A 69 6.22 -1.42 -4.51
N LEU A 70 6.32 -0.42 -3.63
CA LEU A 70 6.98 -0.55 -2.32
C LEU A 70 6.30 -1.61 -1.45
N VAL A 71 4.98 -1.56 -1.34
CA VAL A 71 4.17 -2.52 -0.58
C VAL A 71 4.37 -3.92 -1.13
N ARG A 72 4.37 -4.10 -2.45
CA ARG A 72 4.62 -5.40 -3.08
C ARG A 72 5.98 -5.97 -2.68
N MET A 73 7.03 -5.15 -2.71
CA MET A 73 8.37 -5.58 -2.31
C MET A 73 8.46 -5.88 -0.80
N ALA A 74 7.82 -5.06 0.03
CA ALA A 74 7.75 -5.28 1.47
C ALA A 74 7.05 -6.61 1.80
N LYS A 75 5.96 -6.93 1.10
CA LYS A 75 5.24 -8.22 1.24
C LYS A 75 6.10 -9.43 0.86
N ILE A 76 6.88 -9.34 -0.22
CA ILE A 76 7.80 -10.41 -0.61
C ILE A 76 8.80 -10.69 0.51
N ARG A 77 9.47 -9.64 1.02
CA ARG A 77 10.44 -9.78 2.12
C ARG A 77 9.79 -10.28 3.41
N ALA A 78 8.61 -9.77 3.75
CA ALA A 78 7.88 -10.20 4.94
C ALA A 78 7.55 -11.70 4.92
N ARG A 79 7.15 -12.23 3.76
CA ARG A 79 6.93 -13.67 3.58
C ARG A 79 8.20 -14.48 3.77
N MET A 80 9.35 -14.00 3.29
CA MET A 80 10.63 -14.69 3.52
C MET A 80 10.95 -14.79 5.01
N ILE A 81 10.75 -13.71 5.77
CA ILE A 81 10.95 -13.71 7.23
C ILE A 81 10.00 -14.71 7.91
N GLN A 82 8.74 -14.80 7.48
CA GLN A 82 7.77 -15.75 8.05
C GLN A 82 8.13 -17.23 7.77
N VAL A 83 8.74 -17.51 6.61
CA VAL A 83 9.21 -18.86 6.28
C VAL A 83 10.39 -19.27 7.17
N GLU A 84 11.27 -18.34 7.52
CA GLU A 84 12.41 -18.58 8.41
C GLU A 84 12.01 -18.79 9.89
N THR A 85 10.85 -18.28 10.31
CA THR A 85 10.37 -18.39 11.71
C THR A 85 9.41 -19.54 11.97
N THR A 86 9.02 -20.32 10.96
CA THR A 86 8.22 -21.54 11.16
C THR A 86 9.14 -22.67 11.66
N PRO A 87 9.04 -23.13 12.92
CA PRO A 87 9.87 -24.23 13.37
C PRO A 87 9.54 -25.47 12.53
N ALA A 88 10.58 -26.11 11.99
CA ALA A 88 10.47 -27.43 11.39
C ALA A 88 9.68 -28.35 12.35
N PRO A 89 8.75 -29.20 11.85
CA PRO A 89 8.05 -30.13 12.72
C PRO A 89 9.11 -30.91 13.49
N ALA A 90 9.16 -30.65 14.79
CA ALA A 90 10.12 -31.24 15.69
C ALA A 90 10.06 -32.75 15.47
N GLN A 91 11.23 -33.30 15.14
CA GLN A 91 11.62 -34.69 15.25
C GLN A 91 10.68 -35.46 16.18
N ALA A 92 9.65 -36.06 15.59
CA ALA A 92 8.84 -37.08 16.23
C ALA A 92 9.63 -38.38 16.05
N ALA A 93 10.59 -38.60 16.96
CA ALA A 93 11.27 -39.86 17.16
C ALA A 93 11.55 -40.03 18.66
#